data_AF-A0A2E0X5T5-F1
#
_entry.id   AF-A0A2E0X5T5-F1
#
_cell.length_a   1.000
_cell.length_b   1.000
_cell.length_c   1.000
_cell.angle_alpha   90.00
_cell.angle_beta   90.00
_cell.angle_gamma   90.00
#
_symmetry.space_group_name_H-M   'P 1'
#
loop_
_entity.id
_entity.type
_entity.pdbx_description
1 polymer ?
#
loop_
_entity_poly.entity_id
_entity_poly.type
_entity_poly.pdbx_seq_one_letter_code
_entity_poly.pdbx_strand_id
1 'polypeptide(L)'
;MTTFQDEFDGSNLLADDWTVDPDRPHVSVDGGVLTLTTVQRDDGGWESGQLWTDHTQRYGFWEARYTIGEDSGLNNAFWLNTPHDLINEGGHVVGRQTVDRMEVDIQETHFPNELTMNLHDWAPTHVGKGASQLNVSGDLSTTFHNYGFEWRADNSMRWYFDGNLVKTHSTSTVNSIRNMIPMETLFSTLVLPGFAGSIGPNLDDTTMDVDWVRIYQKPGFTGVRDGSWGDPANWGPDGLPGVNDAAIFNQPTASTVVHLGGQDRTLREVYFHGPETPPITLVAGKQLHLGAISSTSGVGGVTINTDVASSQTFDVDIVADADLVFGNYSRTSGVELQLNGQLTATESGTRLFFGNFEEQPITVSGQIGSEFAGLVKFQTGTLALAAANSYSGLTEVRNGTLRVLADSALGVVGGSNYTSVGNGATLALGNGVDYSTQECIRIEGSGAVGATGALEVDDATSSTIAGPLWLDGNATVGSGGLGGTLSIEGSVNEAGGSARSLAISGNGVVRLLGSVTHTGFTVISSGTLAVVGGSDLSSSPLVQVQGLGTLDASGRTGGS
;
A
#
# COMPACT_ATOMS: atom_id res chain seq x y z
N MET A 1 -22.07 1.79 -13.10
CA MET A 1 -21.83 3.21 -13.43
C MET A 1 -20.49 3.26 -14.12
N THR A 2 -20.33 4.09 -15.15
CA THR A 2 -19.01 4.34 -15.74
C THR A 2 -18.16 5.07 -14.73
N THR A 3 -16.94 4.58 -14.48
CA THR A 3 -15.94 5.18 -13.59
C THR A 3 -14.81 5.82 -14.36
N PHE A 4 -14.54 5.33 -15.56
CA PHE A 4 -13.63 5.92 -16.53
C PHE A 4 -14.05 5.51 -17.94
N GLN A 5 -13.88 6.38 -18.93
CA GLN A 5 -14.03 6.04 -20.33
C GLN A 5 -13.23 7.01 -21.20
N ASP A 6 -12.74 6.50 -22.31
CA ASP A 6 -12.19 7.31 -23.39
C ASP A 6 -12.66 6.72 -24.73
N GLU A 7 -13.21 7.59 -25.58
CA GLU A 7 -13.65 7.27 -26.95
C GLU A 7 -12.64 7.79 -27.98
N PHE A 8 -11.55 8.43 -27.53
CA PHE A 8 -10.46 8.95 -28.36
C PHE A 8 -10.90 9.91 -29.49
N ASP A 9 -12.09 10.53 -29.36
CA ASP A 9 -12.70 11.45 -30.33
C ASP A 9 -11.89 12.75 -30.55
N GLY A 10 -10.90 13.02 -29.70
CA GLY A 10 -10.02 14.18 -29.78
C GLY A 10 -8.93 14.05 -30.86
N SER A 11 -8.12 15.10 -30.98
CA SER A 11 -6.87 15.07 -31.76
C SER A 11 -5.63 14.86 -30.89
N ASN A 12 -5.83 14.65 -29.58
CA ASN A 12 -4.80 14.45 -28.57
C ASN A 12 -5.38 13.57 -27.48
N LEU A 13 -4.52 12.84 -26.76
CA LEU A 13 -4.88 12.21 -25.49
C LEU A 13 -5.40 13.27 -24.52
N LEU A 14 -6.36 12.88 -23.68
CA LEU A 14 -6.77 13.68 -22.55
C LEU A 14 -5.61 13.71 -21.54
N ALA A 15 -4.95 14.87 -21.42
CA ALA A 15 -3.65 15.01 -20.75
C ALA A 15 -3.65 14.69 -19.24
N ASP A 16 -4.83 14.64 -18.61
CA ASP A 16 -5.00 14.30 -17.19
C ASP A 16 -5.50 12.86 -16.97
N ASP A 17 -5.73 12.11 -18.06
CA ASP A 17 -6.26 10.74 -18.01
C ASP A 17 -5.20 9.70 -18.37
N TRP A 18 -4.20 10.07 -19.18
CA TRP A 18 -3.20 9.15 -19.71
C TRP A 18 -1.78 9.69 -19.58
N THR A 19 -0.87 8.82 -19.14
CA THR A 19 0.58 9.05 -19.21
C THR A 19 1.18 8.15 -20.30
N VAL A 20 1.94 8.74 -21.22
CA VAL A 20 2.71 8.01 -22.25
C VAL A 20 4.07 7.63 -21.70
N ASP A 21 4.49 6.40 -21.95
CA ASP A 21 5.82 5.91 -21.60
C ASP A 21 6.89 6.66 -22.41
N PRO A 22 7.83 7.40 -21.78
CA PRO A 22 8.90 8.06 -22.51
C PRO A 22 9.82 7.09 -23.27
N ASP A 23 9.93 5.84 -22.83
CA ASP A 23 10.74 4.80 -23.48
C ASP A 23 9.98 4.07 -24.59
N ARG A 24 8.65 4.22 -24.66
CA ARG A 24 7.77 3.65 -25.70
C ARG A 24 6.78 4.71 -26.22
N PRO A 25 7.27 5.77 -26.89
CA PRO A 25 6.51 6.98 -27.15
C PRO A 25 5.63 6.93 -28.41
N HIS A 26 5.58 5.81 -29.14
CA HIS A 26 4.85 5.72 -30.43
C HIS A 26 3.35 5.56 -30.22
N VAL A 27 2.75 6.59 -29.64
CA VAL A 27 1.33 6.69 -29.27
C VAL A 27 0.75 7.94 -29.91
N SER A 28 -0.39 7.80 -30.57
CA SER A 28 -1.12 8.93 -31.17
C SER A 28 -2.63 8.75 -31.06
N VAL A 29 -3.37 9.85 -31.18
CA VAL A 29 -4.83 9.83 -31.22
C VAL A 29 -5.28 10.66 -32.42
N ASP A 30 -6.08 10.08 -33.30
CA ASP A 30 -6.72 10.79 -34.40
C ASP A 30 -8.09 10.19 -34.71
N GLY A 31 -9.10 11.06 -34.87
CA GLY A 31 -10.40 10.69 -35.42
C GLY A 31 -11.18 9.59 -34.68
N GLY A 32 -11.07 9.50 -33.36
CA GLY A 32 -11.78 8.47 -32.57
C GLY A 32 -10.96 7.19 -32.33
N VAL A 33 -9.65 7.22 -32.61
CA VAL A 33 -8.80 6.04 -32.46
C VAL A 33 -7.48 6.41 -31.77
N LEU A 34 -7.14 5.65 -30.75
CA LEU A 34 -5.80 5.59 -30.16
C LEU A 34 -4.97 4.56 -30.94
N THR A 35 -3.84 5.00 -31.49
CA THR A 35 -2.94 4.17 -32.29
C THR A 35 -1.59 4.01 -31.61
N LEU A 36 -1.17 2.76 -31.41
CA LEU A 36 0.17 2.38 -30.96
C LEU A 36 0.94 1.79 -32.15
N THR A 37 1.92 2.53 -32.66
CA THR A 37 2.69 2.14 -33.86
C THR A 37 3.94 1.35 -33.48
N THR A 38 4.21 0.28 -34.21
CA THR A 38 5.45 -0.50 -34.10
C THR A 38 6.41 -0.06 -35.20
N VAL A 39 7.62 0.36 -34.84
CA VAL A 39 8.59 0.92 -35.80
C VAL A 39 9.91 0.15 -35.73
N GLN A 40 10.39 -0.30 -36.88
CA GLN A 40 11.73 -0.86 -37.03
C GLN A 40 12.75 0.28 -37.13
N ARG A 41 13.75 0.26 -36.26
CA ARG A 41 14.86 1.21 -36.31
C ARG A 41 15.87 0.79 -37.37
N ASP A 42 16.65 1.76 -37.85
CA ASP A 42 17.76 1.55 -38.78
C ASP A 42 18.81 0.51 -38.30
N ASP A 43 18.93 0.33 -36.97
CA ASP A 43 19.84 -0.64 -36.36
C ASP A 43 19.28 -2.07 -36.26
N GLY A 44 18.07 -2.28 -36.76
CA GLY A 44 17.34 -3.55 -36.71
C GLY A 44 16.62 -3.83 -35.39
N GLY A 45 16.73 -2.93 -34.40
CA GLY A 45 15.90 -2.95 -33.19
C GLY A 45 14.49 -2.41 -33.46
N TRP A 46 13.64 -2.44 -32.43
CA TRP A 46 12.23 -2.08 -32.53
C TRP A 46 11.84 -1.03 -31.48
N GLU A 47 10.99 -0.09 -31.87
CA GLU A 47 10.31 0.86 -31.02
C GLU A 47 8.80 0.61 -31.06
N SER A 48 8.09 1.08 -30.03
CA SER A 48 6.68 0.77 -29.84
C SER A 48 5.96 1.82 -28.99
N GLY A 49 4.65 1.63 -28.78
CA GLY A 49 3.82 2.47 -27.93
C GLY A 49 3.49 1.82 -26.58
N GLN A 50 3.47 2.62 -25.52
CA GLN A 50 2.84 2.29 -24.24
C GLN A 50 2.26 3.54 -23.58
N LEU A 51 1.10 3.37 -22.95
CA LEU A 51 0.48 4.38 -22.10
C LEU A 51 -0.32 3.70 -20.98
N TRP A 52 -0.55 4.42 -19.89
CA TRP A 52 -1.36 3.98 -18.75
C TRP A 52 -2.24 5.10 -18.21
N THR A 53 -3.31 4.72 -17.50
CA THR A 53 -4.27 5.67 -16.93
C THR A 53 -3.80 6.24 -15.60
N ASP A 54 -4.17 7.49 -15.30
CA ASP A 54 -4.10 8.03 -13.93
C ASP A 54 -5.25 7.50 -13.05
N HIS A 55 -6.35 7.08 -13.68
CA HIS A 55 -7.45 6.39 -13.03
C HIS A 55 -7.02 5.00 -12.51
N THR A 56 -7.47 4.63 -11.30
CA THR A 56 -7.15 3.31 -10.72
C THR A 56 -8.37 2.69 -10.02
N GLN A 57 -8.50 1.37 -10.10
CA GLN A 57 -9.65 0.62 -9.57
C GLN A 57 -9.28 -0.85 -9.29
N ARG A 58 -9.95 -1.50 -8.31
CA ARG A 58 -9.79 -2.95 -8.02
C ARG A 58 -11.02 -3.80 -8.38
N TYR A 59 -12.23 -3.29 -8.26
CA TYR A 59 -13.46 -4.02 -8.63
C TYR A 59 -14.21 -3.33 -9.73
N GLY A 60 -14.76 -4.10 -10.67
CA GLY A 60 -15.52 -3.55 -11.78
C GLY A 60 -15.44 -4.41 -13.04
N PHE A 61 -15.75 -3.77 -14.16
CA PHE A 61 -15.66 -4.32 -15.50
C PHE A 61 -14.85 -3.37 -16.38
N TRP A 62 -13.80 -3.88 -17.00
CA TRP A 62 -12.96 -3.20 -17.99
C TRP A 62 -13.30 -3.79 -19.35
N GLU A 63 -13.56 -2.95 -20.33
CA GLU A 63 -13.75 -3.38 -21.71
C GLU A 63 -13.07 -2.41 -22.65
N ALA A 64 -12.35 -2.94 -23.63
CA ALA A 64 -11.75 -2.17 -24.70
C ALA A 64 -12.11 -2.80 -26.04
N ARG A 65 -12.25 -1.96 -27.06
CA ARG A 65 -12.46 -2.38 -28.44
C ARG A 65 -11.25 -2.01 -29.28
N TYR A 66 -10.53 -3.01 -29.80
CA TYR A 66 -9.31 -2.75 -30.58
C TYR A 66 -9.04 -3.80 -31.67
N THR A 67 -8.17 -3.45 -32.61
CA THR A 67 -7.47 -4.35 -33.54
C THR A 67 -6.02 -4.52 -33.11
N ILE A 68 -5.37 -5.58 -33.59
CA ILE A 68 -3.95 -5.87 -33.33
C ILE A 68 -3.09 -5.59 -34.56
N GLY A 69 -1.77 -5.46 -34.37
CA GLY A 69 -0.84 -5.30 -35.49
C GLY A 69 -0.82 -6.48 -36.47
N GLU A 70 -0.68 -6.18 -37.76
CA GLU A 70 -0.70 -7.14 -38.89
C GLU A 70 0.67 -7.79 -39.14
N ASP A 71 1.22 -8.56 -38.18
CA ASP A 71 2.17 -9.65 -38.42
C ASP A 71 2.55 -10.38 -37.11
N SER A 72 3.22 -11.55 -37.22
CA SER A 72 3.77 -12.27 -36.06
C SER A 72 5.01 -11.56 -35.47
N GLY A 73 5.25 -11.77 -34.18
CA GLY A 73 6.36 -11.19 -33.41
C GLY A 73 5.95 -10.02 -32.50
N LEU A 74 4.71 -9.53 -32.60
CA LEU A 74 4.17 -8.45 -31.77
C LEU A 74 3.26 -8.96 -30.66
N ASN A 75 3.54 -8.57 -29.42
CA ASN A 75 2.62 -8.69 -28.31
C ASN A 75 1.77 -7.41 -28.23
N ASN A 76 0.45 -7.54 -28.36
CA ASN A 76 -0.52 -6.45 -28.25
C ASN A 76 -1.23 -6.60 -26.92
N ALA A 77 -0.98 -5.71 -25.95
CA ALA A 77 -1.41 -5.89 -24.58
C ALA A 77 -2.46 -4.85 -24.15
N PHE A 78 -3.57 -5.35 -23.60
CA PHE A 78 -4.50 -4.62 -22.76
C PHE A 78 -4.44 -5.25 -21.37
N TRP A 79 -4.01 -4.48 -20.37
CA TRP A 79 -3.61 -5.07 -19.09
C TRP A 79 -3.78 -4.08 -17.94
N LEU A 80 -3.73 -4.59 -16.72
CA LEU A 80 -3.74 -3.80 -15.49
C LEU A 80 -2.41 -3.98 -14.78
N ASN A 81 -1.93 -2.92 -14.17
CA ASN A 81 -0.70 -2.94 -13.38
C ASN A 81 -0.93 -2.24 -12.04
N THR A 82 -0.07 -2.58 -11.08
CA THR A 82 0.07 -1.72 -9.90
C THR A 82 0.50 -0.33 -10.38
N PRO A 83 -0.02 0.78 -9.83
CA PRO A 83 0.30 2.11 -10.34
C PRO A 83 1.80 2.34 -10.40
N HIS A 84 2.29 2.88 -11.52
CA HIS A 84 3.74 3.05 -11.73
C HIS A 84 4.42 3.90 -10.65
N ASP A 85 3.71 4.87 -10.06
CA ASP A 85 4.22 5.70 -8.96
C ASP A 85 4.38 4.92 -7.63
N LEU A 86 3.84 3.70 -7.58
CA LEU A 86 3.92 2.78 -6.45
C LEU A 86 4.86 1.59 -6.72
N ILE A 87 5.16 1.27 -7.99
CA ILE A 87 6.06 0.17 -8.34
C ILE A 87 7.53 0.54 -8.09
N ASN A 88 8.30 -0.45 -7.64
CA ASN A 88 9.76 -0.40 -7.59
C ASN A 88 10.35 -1.34 -8.66
N GLU A 89 10.75 -0.84 -9.83
CA GLU A 89 11.44 -1.63 -10.86
C GLU A 89 12.97 -1.42 -10.83
N GLY A 90 13.72 -2.52 -11.03
CA GLY A 90 15.16 -2.45 -11.37
C GLY A 90 16.14 -2.27 -10.21
N GLY A 91 15.72 -2.38 -8.94
CA GLY A 91 16.63 -2.23 -7.80
C GLY A 91 17.21 -0.81 -7.64
N HIS A 92 16.60 0.16 -8.32
CA HIS A 92 16.82 1.58 -8.10
C HIS A 92 15.47 2.18 -7.68
N VAL A 93 15.40 2.58 -6.41
CA VAL A 93 14.26 3.27 -5.83
C VAL A 93 14.04 4.57 -6.62
N VAL A 94 12.99 4.64 -7.45
CA VAL A 94 12.55 5.92 -8.05
C VAL A 94 11.27 6.45 -7.40
N GLY A 95 10.58 5.63 -6.59
CA GLY A 95 9.39 6.01 -5.83
C GLY A 95 9.53 5.69 -4.34
N ARG A 96 8.83 6.46 -3.51
CA ARG A 96 8.94 6.44 -2.03
C ARG A 96 8.32 5.19 -1.37
N GLN A 97 7.76 4.24 -2.14
CA GLN A 97 6.78 3.25 -1.70
C GLN A 97 7.19 1.80 -2.04
N THR A 98 6.85 0.83 -1.18
CA THR A 98 7.22 -0.60 -1.30
C THR A 98 5.95 -1.45 -1.33
N VAL A 99 5.17 -1.36 -2.41
CA VAL A 99 4.13 -2.36 -2.70
C VAL A 99 4.71 -3.48 -3.54
N ASP A 100 4.10 -4.66 -3.48
CA ASP A 100 4.38 -5.69 -4.47
C ASP A 100 3.65 -5.34 -5.76
N ARG A 101 4.27 -5.69 -6.89
CA ARG A 101 3.66 -5.48 -8.19
C ARG A 101 2.74 -6.66 -8.45
N MET A 102 1.47 -6.34 -8.63
CA MET A 102 0.49 -7.22 -9.26
C MET A 102 0.23 -6.74 -10.68
N GLU A 103 0.06 -7.70 -11.58
CA GLU A 103 -0.30 -7.47 -12.97
C GLU A 103 -1.40 -8.43 -13.41
N VAL A 104 -2.34 -7.91 -14.19
CA VAL A 104 -3.46 -8.65 -14.77
C VAL A 104 -3.41 -8.46 -16.26
N ASP A 105 -3.06 -9.52 -16.98
CA ASP A 105 -3.21 -9.53 -18.43
C ASP A 105 -4.66 -9.81 -18.72
N ILE A 106 -5.43 -8.74 -18.92
CA ILE A 106 -6.75 -8.85 -19.53
C ILE A 106 -6.56 -9.53 -20.88
N GLN A 107 -5.53 -9.13 -21.61
CA GLN A 107 -5.28 -9.65 -22.92
C GLN A 107 -3.84 -9.33 -23.37
N GLU A 108 -3.11 -10.36 -23.81
CA GLU A 108 -1.89 -10.26 -24.63
C GLU A 108 -2.16 -11.00 -25.96
N THR A 109 -2.40 -10.29 -27.08
CA THR A 109 -2.81 -10.91 -28.36
C THR A 109 -1.62 -11.02 -29.28
N HIS A 110 -1.48 -12.21 -29.87
CA HIS A 110 -0.55 -12.48 -30.94
C HIS A 110 -1.28 -12.70 -32.27
N PHE A 111 -0.70 -12.16 -33.33
CA PHE A 111 -1.19 -12.37 -34.68
C PHE A 111 -1.15 -13.87 -35.07
N PRO A 112 -2.18 -14.38 -35.78
CA PRO A 112 -3.37 -13.65 -36.23
C PRO A 112 -4.53 -13.68 -35.21
N ASN A 113 -4.54 -14.59 -34.24
CA ASN A 113 -5.76 -14.93 -33.52
C ASN A 113 -5.58 -15.63 -32.17
N GLU A 114 -4.43 -15.43 -31.52
CA GLU A 114 -4.10 -16.07 -30.26
C GLU A 114 -4.20 -15.07 -29.11
N LEU A 115 -5.09 -15.34 -28.15
CA LEU A 115 -5.22 -14.55 -26.93
C LEU A 115 -4.53 -15.27 -25.78
N THR A 116 -3.61 -14.61 -25.09
CA THR A 116 -3.10 -15.03 -23.80
C THR A 116 -3.66 -14.15 -22.68
N MET A 117 -3.91 -14.77 -21.53
CA MET A 117 -4.46 -14.12 -20.33
C MET A 117 -3.78 -14.71 -19.11
N ASN A 118 -3.31 -13.88 -18.19
CA ASN A 118 -2.63 -14.34 -16.99
C ASN A 118 -2.79 -13.35 -15.82
N LEU A 119 -2.27 -13.77 -14.67
CA LEU A 119 -2.13 -12.97 -13.47
C LEU A 119 -0.69 -13.13 -13.00
N HIS A 120 -0.01 -12.04 -12.72
CA HIS A 120 1.37 -12.03 -12.28
C HIS A 120 1.49 -11.48 -10.86
N ASP A 121 2.13 -12.27 -10.00
CA ASP A 121 2.57 -11.91 -8.65
C ASP A 121 4.09 -11.77 -8.71
N TRP A 122 4.61 -10.55 -8.62
CA TRP A 122 6.01 -10.27 -8.99
C TRP A 122 7.02 -10.51 -7.87
N ALA A 123 6.66 -10.33 -6.60
CA ALA A 123 7.54 -10.52 -5.47
C ALA A 123 7.06 -11.61 -4.48
N PRO A 124 7.96 -12.21 -3.69
CA PRO A 124 9.43 -12.12 -3.79
C PRO A 124 9.98 -12.86 -5.03
N THR A 125 9.12 -13.61 -5.72
CA THR A 125 9.44 -14.35 -6.94
C THR A 125 8.32 -14.12 -7.92
N HIS A 126 8.67 -13.81 -9.17
CA HIS A 126 7.69 -13.66 -10.25
C HIS A 126 7.02 -15.00 -10.55
N VAL A 127 5.70 -15.06 -10.37
CA VAL A 127 4.89 -16.25 -10.59
C VAL A 127 3.62 -15.89 -11.34
N GLY A 128 3.39 -16.58 -12.46
CA GLY A 128 2.09 -16.60 -13.14
C GLY A 128 1.09 -17.48 -12.40
N LYS A 129 -0.11 -16.97 -12.09
CA LYS A 129 -1.10 -17.67 -11.25
C LYS A 129 -2.30 -18.23 -12.03
N GLY A 130 -2.42 -17.96 -13.33
CA GLY A 130 -3.60 -18.38 -14.08
C GLY A 130 -3.43 -18.39 -15.58
N ALA A 131 -2.24 -18.67 -16.11
CA ALA A 131 -1.96 -18.59 -17.54
C ALA A 131 -2.93 -19.46 -18.36
N SER A 132 -3.50 -18.86 -19.41
CA SER A 132 -4.41 -19.53 -20.34
C SER A 132 -4.27 -18.91 -21.72
N GLN A 133 -4.44 -19.74 -22.74
CA GLN A 133 -4.37 -19.35 -24.13
C GLN A 133 -5.66 -19.79 -24.84
N LEU A 134 -6.17 -18.94 -25.73
CA LEU A 134 -7.34 -19.21 -26.56
C LEU A 134 -7.06 -18.78 -27.99
N ASN A 135 -7.25 -19.70 -28.93
CA ASN A 135 -7.28 -19.36 -30.36
C ASN A 135 -8.72 -19.10 -30.78
N VAL A 136 -8.96 -17.96 -31.42
CA VAL A 136 -10.28 -17.57 -31.94
C VAL A 136 -10.31 -17.67 -33.47
N SER A 137 -11.49 -17.57 -34.07
CA SER A 137 -11.62 -17.65 -35.53
C SER A 137 -11.38 -16.29 -36.20
N GLY A 138 -10.67 -16.28 -37.32
CA GLY A 138 -10.43 -15.07 -38.11
C GLY A 138 -9.06 -14.48 -37.86
N ASP A 139 -8.82 -13.30 -38.43
CA ASP A 139 -7.61 -12.51 -38.26
C ASP A 139 -7.99 -11.24 -37.51
N LEU A 140 -7.51 -11.11 -36.27
CA LEU A 140 -7.87 -10.05 -35.33
C LEU A 140 -7.26 -8.69 -35.73
N SER A 141 -6.35 -8.64 -36.70
CA SER A 141 -5.83 -7.38 -37.24
C SER A 141 -6.83 -6.70 -38.20
N THR A 142 -7.81 -7.45 -38.72
CA THR A 142 -8.66 -6.97 -39.83
C THR A 142 -9.96 -6.29 -39.39
N THR A 143 -10.43 -6.54 -38.16
CA THR A 143 -11.66 -5.96 -37.61
C THR A 143 -11.55 -5.77 -36.11
N PHE A 144 -12.17 -4.72 -35.58
CA PHE A 144 -12.21 -4.46 -34.14
C PHE A 144 -13.01 -5.53 -33.37
N HIS A 145 -12.44 -5.98 -32.26
CA HIS A 145 -13.05 -6.92 -31.32
C HIS A 145 -13.14 -6.34 -29.91
N ASN A 146 -14.06 -6.86 -29.10
CA ASN A 146 -14.21 -6.44 -27.70
C ASN A 146 -13.48 -7.41 -26.77
N TYR A 147 -12.64 -6.86 -25.90
CA TYR A 147 -11.89 -7.60 -24.89
C TYR A 147 -12.29 -7.11 -23.52
N GLY A 148 -12.78 -8.02 -22.67
CA GLY A 148 -13.40 -7.67 -21.41
C GLY A 148 -12.82 -8.40 -20.21
N PHE A 149 -12.84 -7.74 -19.05
CA PHE A 149 -12.42 -8.31 -17.77
C PHE A 149 -13.36 -7.83 -16.66
N GLU A 150 -13.95 -8.75 -15.91
CA GLU A 150 -14.76 -8.47 -14.73
C GLU A 150 -14.01 -8.95 -13.47
N TRP A 151 -13.61 -8.02 -12.62
CA TRP A 151 -13.17 -8.32 -11.25
C TRP A 151 -14.34 -8.14 -10.31
N ARG A 152 -14.89 -9.26 -9.84
CA ARG A 152 -16.11 -9.29 -9.04
C ARG A 152 -15.80 -9.29 -7.54
N ALA A 153 -16.76 -8.77 -6.78
CA ALA A 153 -16.71 -8.81 -5.32
C ALA A 153 -16.66 -10.25 -4.78
N ASP A 154 -17.27 -11.22 -5.48
CA ASP A 154 -17.47 -12.62 -5.08
C ASP A 154 -16.25 -13.54 -5.24
N ASN A 155 -15.04 -12.99 -5.12
CA ASN A 155 -13.78 -13.71 -5.26
C ASN A 155 -13.54 -14.30 -6.67
N SER A 156 -14.20 -13.77 -7.70
CA SER A 156 -14.00 -14.22 -9.08
C SER A 156 -13.51 -13.10 -10.00
N MET A 157 -12.53 -13.46 -10.82
CA MET A 157 -12.04 -12.71 -11.97
C MET A 157 -12.49 -13.43 -13.24
N ARG A 158 -13.01 -12.69 -14.22
CA ARG A 158 -13.62 -13.26 -15.43
C ARG A 158 -13.15 -12.51 -16.67
N TRP A 159 -12.74 -13.25 -17.70
CA TRP A 159 -12.32 -12.68 -18.97
C TRP A 159 -13.33 -12.97 -20.05
N TYR A 160 -13.50 -12.02 -20.96
CA TYR A 160 -14.48 -12.03 -22.01
C TYR A 160 -13.83 -11.68 -23.36
N PHE A 161 -14.30 -12.34 -24.41
CA PHE A 161 -13.98 -11.99 -25.79
C PHE A 161 -15.27 -11.91 -26.60
N ASP A 162 -15.50 -10.77 -27.26
CA ASP A 162 -16.74 -10.44 -27.97
C ASP A 162 -18.00 -10.71 -27.13
N GLY A 163 -17.95 -10.32 -25.85
CA GLY A 163 -19.03 -10.51 -24.87
C GLY A 163 -19.19 -11.93 -24.32
N ASN A 164 -18.40 -12.90 -24.80
CA ASN A 164 -18.46 -14.29 -24.33
C ASN A 164 -17.45 -14.53 -23.22
N LEU A 165 -17.87 -15.12 -22.10
CA LEU A 165 -16.99 -15.54 -21.02
C LEU A 165 -16.04 -16.65 -21.52
N VAL A 166 -14.73 -16.41 -21.44
CA VAL A 166 -13.69 -17.35 -21.90
C VAL A 166 -12.83 -17.91 -20.77
N LYS A 167 -12.76 -17.24 -19.62
CA LYS A 167 -11.97 -17.68 -18.46
C LYS A 167 -12.58 -17.21 -17.17
N THR A 168 -12.45 -18.01 -16.12
CA THR A 168 -12.70 -17.61 -14.74
C THR A 168 -11.51 -18.02 -13.88
N HIS A 169 -11.11 -17.14 -12.97
CA HIS A 169 -10.04 -17.38 -12.02
C HIS A 169 -10.43 -16.85 -10.64
N SER A 170 -9.85 -17.40 -9.57
CA SER A 170 -10.14 -16.96 -8.20
C SER A 170 -9.27 -15.76 -7.84
N THR A 171 -9.86 -14.70 -7.28
CA THR A 171 -9.10 -13.54 -6.78
C THR A 171 -8.13 -13.94 -5.65
N SER A 172 -8.48 -14.96 -4.86
CA SER A 172 -7.66 -15.42 -3.73
C SER A 172 -6.29 -16.00 -4.11
N THR A 173 -6.01 -16.25 -5.40
CA THR A 173 -4.68 -16.69 -5.85
C THR A 173 -3.64 -15.56 -5.87
N VAL A 174 -4.11 -14.31 -5.83
CA VAL A 174 -3.30 -13.08 -5.90
C VAL A 174 -3.58 -12.11 -4.76
N ASN A 175 -4.59 -12.37 -3.92
CA ASN A 175 -4.82 -11.66 -2.66
C ASN A 175 -3.74 -11.99 -1.63
N SER A 176 -2.59 -11.33 -1.75
CA SER A 176 -1.52 -11.36 -0.77
C SER A 176 -1.54 -10.08 0.07
N ILE A 177 -0.80 -10.07 1.19
CA ILE A 177 -0.53 -8.89 2.03
C ILE A 177 0.03 -7.67 1.26
N ARG A 178 0.36 -7.87 -0.01
CA ARG A 178 1.27 -7.07 -0.81
C ARG A 178 0.59 -6.50 -2.08
N ASN A 179 -0.60 -7.02 -2.45
CA ASN A 179 -1.30 -6.74 -3.71
C ASN A 179 -2.69 -6.09 -3.52
N MET A 180 -3.01 -5.56 -2.34
CA MET A 180 -4.31 -4.92 -2.05
C MET A 180 -4.43 -3.48 -2.59
N ILE A 181 -3.77 -3.17 -3.69
CA ILE A 181 -3.65 -1.80 -4.21
C ILE A 181 -4.60 -1.61 -5.40
N PRO A 182 -5.15 -0.41 -5.59
CA PRO A 182 -5.84 -0.04 -6.83
C PRO A 182 -4.97 -0.28 -8.05
N MET A 183 -5.54 -0.68 -9.20
CA MET A 183 -4.75 -0.94 -10.42
C MET A 183 -5.04 0.10 -11.50
N GLU A 184 -4.00 0.52 -12.21
CA GLU A 184 -4.13 1.35 -13.41
C GLU A 184 -4.40 0.48 -14.64
N THR A 185 -4.87 1.09 -15.72
CA THR A 185 -5.19 0.42 -16.99
C THR A 185 -4.19 0.82 -18.06
N LEU A 186 -3.74 -0.14 -18.88
CA LEU A 186 -2.64 0.05 -19.82
C LEU A 186 -2.96 -0.52 -21.20
N PHE A 187 -2.41 0.15 -22.21
CA PHE A 187 -2.25 -0.39 -23.55
C PHE A 187 -0.76 -0.36 -23.92
N SER A 188 -0.27 -1.44 -24.54
CA SER A 188 1.13 -1.48 -24.95
C SER A 188 1.36 -2.46 -26.11
N THR A 189 2.31 -2.17 -27.00
CA THR A 189 2.78 -3.11 -28.03
C THR A 189 4.25 -3.43 -27.85
N LEU A 190 4.69 -4.68 -27.85
CA LEU A 190 6.14 -4.99 -27.70
C LEU A 190 6.55 -6.12 -28.64
N VAL A 191 7.64 -5.93 -29.38
CA VAL A 191 8.20 -6.97 -30.25
C VAL A 191 8.91 -8.02 -29.40
N LEU A 192 8.26 -9.17 -29.25
CA LEU A 192 8.68 -10.26 -28.35
C LEU A 192 8.85 -11.58 -29.11
N PRO A 193 9.96 -11.74 -29.85
CA PRO A 193 10.22 -12.99 -30.56
C PRO A 193 10.26 -14.18 -29.59
N GLY A 194 9.52 -15.24 -29.92
CA GLY A 194 9.37 -16.44 -29.10
C GLY A 194 8.06 -16.47 -28.33
N PHE A 195 7.71 -15.41 -27.61
CA PHE A 195 6.40 -15.31 -26.94
C PHE A 195 5.29 -14.99 -27.95
N ALA A 196 5.49 -13.98 -28.79
CA ALA A 196 4.54 -13.54 -29.82
C ALA A 196 4.78 -14.19 -31.21
N GLY A 197 5.52 -15.30 -31.24
CA GLY A 197 5.96 -15.94 -32.47
C GLY A 197 7.23 -15.35 -33.07
N SER A 198 7.52 -15.67 -34.33
CA SER A 198 8.70 -15.16 -35.05
C SER A 198 8.36 -13.83 -35.71
N ILE A 199 9.32 -12.90 -35.73
CA ILE A 199 9.15 -11.60 -36.40
C ILE A 199 8.82 -11.84 -37.87
N GLY A 200 7.64 -11.39 -38.29
CA GLY A 200 7.20 -11.45 -39.66
C GLY A 200 7.74 -10.29 -40.52
N PRO A 201 7.70 -10.44 -41.85
CA PRO A 201 8.32 -9.50 -42.78
C PRO A 201 7.58 -8.15 -42.92
N ASN A 202 6.34 -8.06 -42.46
CA ASN A 202 5.48 -6.87 -42.58
C ASN A 202 5.22 -6.19 -41.24
N LEU A 203 5.99 -6.52 -40.19
CA LEU A 203 5.74 -6.01 -38.84
C LEU A 203 5.99 -4.50 -38.68
N ASP A 204 6.87 -3.94 -39.51
CA ASP A 204 7.18 -2.51 -39.50
C ASP A 204 5.96 -1.67 -39.89
N ASP A 205 5.76 -0.55 -39.19
CA ASP A 205 4.60 0.35 -39.27
C ASP A 205 3.23 -0.28 -38.95
N THR A 206 3.18 -1.50 -38.39
CA THR A 206 1.93 -2.09 -37.91
C THR A 206 1.41 -1.41 -36.66
N THR A 207 0.09 -1.40 -36.48
CA THR A 207 -0.58 -0.67 -35.40
C THR A 207 -1.48 -1.58 -34.56
N MET A 208 -1.51 -1.33 -33.25
CA MET A 208 -2.66 -1.66 -32.42
C MET A 208 -3.55 -0.41 -32.38
N ASP A 209 -4.79 -0.54 -32.85
CA ASP A 209 -5.75 0.58 -32.91
C ASP A 209 -6.90 0.34 -31.94
N VAL A 210 -7.07 1.24 -30.98
CA VAL A 210 -8.09 1.19 -29.93
C VAL A 210 -9.18 2.22 -30.23
N ASP A 211 -10.40 1.74 -30.46
CA ASP A 211 -11.60 2.56 -30.72
C ASP A 211 -12.11 3.21 -29.43
N TRP A 212 -12.20 2.44 -28.34
CA TRP A 212 -12.57 2.97 -27.04
C TRP A 212 -12.13 2.04 -25.91
N VAL A 213 -12.05 2.62 -24.71
CA VAL A 213 -11.97 1.89 -23.44
C VAL A 213 -13.03 2.41 -22.48
N ARG A 214 -13.71 1.50 -21.79
CA ARG A 214 -14.72 1.82 -20.80
C ARG A 214 -14.54 0.96 -19.56
N ILE A 215 -14.57 1.62 -18.41
CA ILE A 215 -14.41 1.00 -17.10
C ILE A 215 -15.66 1.32 -16.30
N TYR A 216 -16.21 0.29 -15.67
CA TYR A 216 -17.46 0.36 -14.91
C TYR A 216 -17.28 -0.23 -13.53
N GLN A 217 -18.08 0.28 -12.59
CA GLN A 217 -18.26 -0.36 -11.30
C GLN A 217 -19.74 -0.58 -11.01
N LYS A 218 -20.06 -1.77 -10.48
CA LYS A 218 -21.41 -2.07 -9.99
C LYS A 218 -21.66 -1.27 -8.70
N PRO A 219 -22.89 -0.78 -8.49
CA PRO A 219 -23.25 -0.22 -7.20
C PRO A 219 -23.06 -1.25 -6.09
N GLY A 220 -22.33 -0.87 -5.05
CA GLY A 220 -22.17 -1.65 -3.82
C GLY A 220 -23.24 -1.29 -2.81
N PHE A 221 -22.85 -0.88 -1.61
CA PHE A 221 -23.76 -0.35 -0.60
C PHE A 221 -24.39 0.96 -1.08
N THR A 222 -25.70 0.95 -1.29
CA THR A 222 -26.49 2.12 -1.66
C THR A 222 -27.04 2.84 -0.46
N GLY A 223 -27.37 2.14 0.64
CA GLY A 223 -27.92 2.74 1.86
C GLY A 223 -29.13 3.67 1.65
N VAL A 224 -29.83 3.58 0.51
CA VAL A 224 -30.86 4.54 0.11
C VAL A 224 -32.11 4.41 0.97
N ARG A 225 -32.40 3.21 1.48
CA ARG A 225 -33.54 2.99 2.37
C ARG A 225 -33.20 3.44 3.80
N ASP A 226 -32.06 3.00 4.29
CA ASP A 226 -31.50 3.34 5.60
C ASP A 226 -30.04 2.87 5.70
N GLY A 227 -29.44 3.02 6.88
CA GLY A 227 -28.09 2.55 7.21
C GLY A 227 -27.97 1.06 7.52
N SER A 228 -29.01 0.24 7.33
CA SER A 228 -28.94 -1.17 7.74
C SER A 228 -28.13 -2.01 6.74
N TRP A 229 -26.97 -2.50 7.18
CA TRP A 229 -26.16 -3.47 6.41
C TRP A 229 -26.98 -4.71 6.07
N GLY A 230 -27.83 -5.16 7.00
CA GLY A 230 -28.58 -6.41 6.87
C GLY A 230 -29.74 -6.40 5.89
N ASP A 231 -30.12 -5.23 5.35
CA ASP A 231 -31.21 -5.13 4.38
C ASP A 231 -30.67 -5.28 2.95
N PRO A 232 -31.02 -6.35 2.22
CA PRO A 232 -30.57 -6.53 0.84
C PRO A 232 -30.97 -5.38 -0.09
N ALA A 233 -31.99 -4.58 0.23
CA ALA A 233 -32.39 -3.43 -0.55
C ALA A 233 -31.38 -2.25 -0.47
N ASN A 234 -30.49 -2.26 0.52
CA ASN A 234 -29.39 -1.30 0.65
C ASN A 234 -28.14 -1.73 -0.13
N TRP A 235 -28.17 -2.87 -0.83
CA TRP A 235 -27.07 -3.34 -1.66
C TRP A 235 -27.47 -3.35 -3.13
N GLY A 236 -26.49 -3.10 -3.99
CA GLY A 236 -26.68 -3.20 -5.43
C GLY A 236 -26.81 -4.64 -5.91
N PRO A 237 -26.64 -4.88 -7.22
CA PRO A 237 -26.99 -6.15 -7.86
C PRO A 237 -26.26 -7.39 -7.33
N ASP A 238 -25.06 -7.23 -6.76
CA ASP A 238 -24.31 -8.34 -6.16
C ASP A 238 -24.88 -8.77 -4.78
N GLY A 239 -25.80 -7.96 -4.20
CA GLY A 239 -26.53 -8.29 -2.99
C GLY A 239 -25.71 -8.11 -1.71
N LEU A 240 -26.20 -8.72 -0.63
CA LEU A 240 -25.59 -8.65 0.70
C LEU A 240 -24.25 -9.44 0.71
N PRO A 241 -23.10 -8.80 1.02
CA PRO A 241 -21.82 -9.50 1.07
C PRO A 241 -21.78 -10.55 2.19
N GLY A 242 -21.22 -11.72 1.88
CA GLY A 242 -20.92 -12.81 2.80
C GLY A 242 -19.47 -13.29 2.70
N VAL A 243 -19.23 -14.53 3.14
CA VAL A 243 -17.91 -15.19 3.05
C VAL A 243 -17.39 -15.15 1.61
N ASN A 244 -16.10 -14.85 1.45
CA ASN A 244 -15.42 -14.57 0.17
C ASN A 244 -15.77 -13.24 -0.50
N ASP A 245 -16.80 -12.52 -0.09
CA ASP A 245 -17.22 -11.31 -0.78
C ASP A 245 -16.45 -10.08 -0.28
N ALA A 246 -16.26 -9.11 -1.17
CA ALA A 246 -15.96 -7.74 -0.78
C ALA A 246 -17.25 -6.95 -0.58
N ALA A 247 -17.30 -6.13 0.47
CA ALA A 247 -18.29 -5.07 0.60
C ALA A 247 -17.77 -3.79 -0.07
N ILE A 248 -18.40 -3.38 -1.16
CA ILE A 248 -18.02 -2.18 -1.91
C ILE A 248 -18.86 -0.98 -1.43
N PHE A 249 -18.21 0.14 -1.14
CA PHE A 249 -18.83 1.43 -0.83
C PHE A 249 -18.42 2.44 -1.90
N ASN A 250 -19.35 2.79 -2.78
CA ASN A 250 -19.07 3.60 -3.97
C ASN A 250 -20.27 4.45 -4.43
N GLN A 251 -21.23 4.71 -3.54
CA GLN A 251 -22.46 5.42 -3.87
C GLN A 251 -22.47 6.82 -3.22
N PRO A 252 -22.59 7.90 -4.00
CA PRO A 252 -22.56 9.28 -3.48
C PRO A 252 -23.67 9.58 -2.47
N THR A 253 -24.83 8.96 -2.66
CA THR A 253 -26.02 9.19 -1.84
C THR A 253 -26.22 8.13 -0.76
N ALA A 254 -25.16 7.39 -0.42
CA ALA A 254 -25.27 6.36 0.61
C ALA A 254 -25.56 6.95 2.00
N SER A 255 -26.35 6.22 2.80
CA SER A 255 -26.43 6.47 4.23
C SER A 255 -25.02 6.42 4.83
N THR A 256 -24.62 7.49 5.52
CA THR A 256 -23.29 7.62 6.10
C THR A 256 -23.13 6.86 7.40
N VAL A 257 -24.22 6.55 8.09
CA VAL A 257 -24.20 5.76 9.34
C VAL A 257 -24.67 4.35 9.03
N VAL A 258 -23.80 3.36 9.19
CA VAL A 258 -24.05 1.97 8.81
C VAL A 258 -24.13 1.09 10.05
N HIS A 259 -25.27 0.44 10.24
CA HIS A 259 -25.53 -0.51 11.30
C HIS A 259 -25.42 -1.93 10.76
N LEU A 260 -24.58 -2.79 11.35
CA LEU A 260 -24.49 -4.20 10.96
C LEU A 260 -25.80 -4.99 11.16
N GLY A 261 -26.72 -4.47 11.97
CA GLY A 261 -28.03 -5.04 12.26
C GLY A 261 -28.00 -5.95 13.49
N GLY A 262 -28.85 -6.99 13.51
CA GLY A 262 -29.04 -7.86 14.68
C GLY A 262 -27.96 -8.92 14.91
N GLN A 263 -26.96 -9.04 14.03
CA GLN A 263 -25.94 -10.09 14.04
C GLN A 263 -24.61 -9.58 13.48
N ASP A 264 -23.54 -10.32 13.78
CA ASP A 264 -22.21 -10.09 13.23
C ASP A 264 -22.20 -10.34 11.71
N ARG A 265 -21.24 -9.72 11.01
CA ARG A 265 -21.10 -9.82 9.55
C ARG A 265 -19.76 -10.41 9.21
N THR A 266 -19.74 -11.34 8.27
CA THR A 266 -18.55 -12.11 7.91
C THR A 266 -18.34 -12.05 6.42
N LEU A 267 -17.18 -11.55 6.01
CA LEU A 267 -16.82 -11.30 4.62
C LEU A 267 -15.30 -11.29 4.43
N ARG A 268 -14.83 -11.17 3.18
CA ARG A 268 -13.39 -11.06 2.90
C ARG A 268 -12.87 -9.69 3.30
N GLU A 269 -13.47 -8.62 2.79
CA GLU A 269 -12.91 -7.27 2.93
C GLU A 269 -13.94 -6.16 2.68
N VAL A 270 -13.57 -4.93 3.03
CA VAL A 270 -14.30 -3.70 2.71
C VAL A 270 -13.47 -2.85 1.76
N TYR A 271 -14.10 -2.32 0.70
CA TYR A 271 -13.45 -1.48 -0.31
C TYR A 271 -14.26 -0.21 -0.55
N PHE A 272 -13.61 0.96 -0.42
CA PHE A 272 -14.18 2.27 -0.72
C PHE A 272 -13.62 2.78 -2.05
N HIS A 273 -14.47 3.29 -2.94
CA HIS A 273 -14.07 3.73 -4.27
C HIS A 273 -14.95 4.85 -4.80
N GLY A 274 -14.35 5.85 -5.45
CA GLY A 274 -15.07 6.94 -6.10
C GLY A 274 -14.92 8.25 -5.31
N PRO A 275 -14.70 9.38 -6.00
CA PRO A 275 -14.43 10.67 -5.35
C PRO A 275 -15.59 11.22 -4.54
N GLU A 276 -16.81 10.82 -4.90
CA GLU A 276 -18.03 11.24 -4.21
C GLU A 276 -18.46 10.26 -3.11
N THR A 277 -17.67 9.22 -2.79
CA THR A 277 -17.96 8.34 -1.66
C THR A 277 -18.06 9.17 -0.39
N PRO A 278 -19.20 9.18 0.32
CA PRO A 278 -19.37 10.02 1.49
C PRO A 278 -18.60 9.42 2.69
N PRO A 279 -18.40 10.20 3.78
CA PRO A 279 -17.73 9.68 4.97
C PRO A 279 -18.63 8.65 5.66
N ILE A 280 -18.31 7.37 5.53
CA ILE A 280 -19.09 6.28 6.12
C ILE A 280 -18.56 5.98 7.53
N THR A 281 -19.49 5.79 8.47
CA THR A 281 -19.25 5.30 9.82
C THR A 281 -19.96 3.96 10.01
N LEU A 282 -19.19 2.88 10.17
CA LEU A 282 -19.73 1.60 10.64
C LEU A 282 -19.80 1.64 12.16
N VAL A 283 -21.02 1.65 12.70
CA VAL A 283 -21.23 1.86 14.14
C VAL A 283 -20.98 0.61 14.98
N ALA A 284 -20.64 0.83 16.25
CA ALA A 284 -20.51 -0.20 17.26
C ALA A 284 -21.80 -1.01 17.51
N GLY A 285 -21.65 -2.19 18.10
CA GLY A 285 -22.75 -3.02 18.64
C GLY A 285 -22.76 -4.47 18.16
N LYS A 286 -22.10 -4.74 17.02
CA LYS A 286 -21.83 -6.07 16.48
C LYS A 286 -20.38 -6.13 15.98
N GLN A 287 -19.95 -7.30 15.56
CA GLN A 287 -18.60 -7.52 15.05
C GLN A 287 -18.59 -7.65 13.53
N LEU A 288 -17.53 -7.12 12.92
CA LEU A 288 -17.22 -7.29 11.50
C LEU A 288 -16.05 -8.26 11.35
N HIS A 289 -16.35 -9.48 10.92
CA HIS A 289 -15.35 -10.49 10.60
C HIS A 289 -14.81 -10.27 9.19
N LEU A 290 -13.51 -9.99 9.08
CA LEU A 290 -12.79 -9.78 7.83
C LEU A 290 -11.78 -10.90 7.61
N GLY A 291 -11.41 -11.16 6.36
CA GLY A 291 -10.53 -12.27 5.99
C GLY A 291 -11.24 -13.62 5.88
N ALA A 292 -12.58 -13.64 5.89
CA ALA A 292 -13.35 -14.87 5.73
C ALA A 292 -13.27 -15.37 4.29
N ILE A 293 -12.33 -16.29 4.05
CA ILE A 293 -12.01 -16.83 2.73
C ILE A 293 -12.10 -18.36 2.79
N SER A 294 -12.77 -18.97 1.82
CA SER A 294 -12.93 -20.43 1.78
C SER A 294 -11.70 -21.19 1.29
N SER A 295 -10.72 -20.50 0.69
CA SER A 295 -9.41 -21.07 0.36
C SER A 295 -8.43 -20.99 1.54
N THR A 296 -7.44 -21.88 1.58
CA THR A 296 -6.37 -21.88 2.59
C THR A 296 -5.33 -20.75 2.39
N SER A 297 -5.56 -19.84 1.46
CA SER A 297 -4.69 -18.72 1.12
C SER A 297 -5.53 -17.49 0.80
N GLY A 298 -5.05 -16.33 1.24
CA GLY A 298 -5.70 -15.05 1.01
C GLY A 298 -5.54 -14.13 2.21
N VAL A 299 -5.85 -12.85 2.02
CA VAL A 299 -5.94 -11.84 3.07
C VAL A 299 -7.27 -11.12 2.98
N GLY A 300 -7.69 -10.52 4.09
CA GLY A 300 -8.83 -9.60 4.14
C GLY A 300 -8.41 -8.19 4.52
N GLY A 301 -9.40 -7.36 4.87
CA GLY A 301 -9.17 -6.08 5.52
C GLY A 301 -9.98 -4.95 4.92
N VAL A 302 -9.41 -3.74 4.91
CA VAL A 302 -10.07 -2.52 4.46
C VAL A 302 -9.18 -1.79 3.48
N THR A 303 -9.72 -1.31 2.38
CA THR A 303 -8.97 -0.51 1.41
C THR A 303 -9.76 0.74 1.01
N ILE A 304 -9.15 1.91 1.15
CA ILE A 304 -9.60 3.17 0.56
C ILE A 304 -8.85 3.38 -0.77
N ASN A 305 -9.59 3.50 -1.88
CA ASN A 305 -9.05 3.75 -3.22
C ASN A 305 -8.42 5.14 -3.35
N THR A 306 -7.65 5.35 -4.43
CA THR A 306 -6.89 6.59 -4.65
C THR A 306 -7.73 7.84 -4.83
N ASP A 307 -8.93 7.72 -5.35
CA ASP A 307 -9.82 8.83 -5.66
C ASP A 307 -10.76 9.23 -4.53
N VAL A 308 -10.89 8.42 -3.48
CA VAL A 308 -11.81 8.69 -2.36
C VAL A 308 -11.39 9.95 -1.62
N ALA A 309 -12.29 10.94 -1.54
CA ALA A 309 -12.02 12.25 -0.96
C ALA A 309 -12.53 12.45 0.48
N SER A 310 -13.01 11.39 1.14
CA SER A 310 -13.58 11.45 2.48
C SER A 310 -13.05 10.37 3.42
N SER A 311 -12.86 10.73 4.69
CA SER A 311 -12.42 9.81 5.74
C SER A 311 -13.49 8.77 6.06
N GLN A 312 -13.04 7.57 6.45
CA GLN A 312 -13.90 6.43 6.76
C GLN A 312 -13.67 5.98 8.21
N THR A 313 -14.75 5.68 8.93
CA THR A 313 -14.72 5.38 10.36
C THR A 313 -15.33 4.02 10.67
N PHE A 314 -14.61 3.24 11.47
CA PHE A 314 -15.02 1.94 11.98
C PHE A 314 -15.09 2.01 13.51
N ASP A 315 -16.26 2.36 14.04
CA ASP A 315 -16.56 2.23 15.48
C ASP A 315 -16.93 0.78 15.85
N VAL A 316 -17.19 -0.05 14.84
CA VAL A 316 -17.42 -1.49 14.96
C VAL A 316 -16.15 -2.23 15.35
N ASP A 317 -16.27 -3.23 16.22
CA ASP A 317 -15.18 -4.17 16.48
C ASP A 317 -14.92 -5.01 15.22
N ILE A 318 -13.65 -5.22 14.89
CA ILE A 318 -13.23 -6.04 13.75
C ILE A 318 -12.59 -7.32 14.27
N VAL A 319 -13.03 -8.45 13.72
CA VAL A 319 -12.46 -9.77 14.00
C VAL A 319 -11.75 -10.27 12.75
N ALA A 320 -10.49 -10.65 12.89
CA ALA A 320 -9.69 -11.19 11.81
C ALA A 320 -9.86 -12.71 11.71
N ASP A 321 -10.40 -13.18 10.58
CA ASP A 321 -10.48 -14.60 10.21
C ASP A 321 -9.24 -15.06 9.39
N ALA A 322 -8.40 -14.12 8.97
CA ALA A 322 -7.10 -14.31 8.33
C ALA A 322 -6.22 -13.07 8.57
N ASP A 323 -4.99 -13.07 8.06
CA ASP A 323 -4.17 -11.85 8.02
C ASP A 323 -4.95 -10.69 7.37
N LEU A 324 -4.89 -9.51 8.00
CA LEU A 324 -5.61 -8.32 7.53
C LEU A 324 -4.67 -7.24 7.05
N VAL A 325 -5.02 -6.62 5.92
CA VAL A 325 -4.37 -5.42 5.40
C VAL A 325 -5.34 -4.24 5.49
N PHE A 326 -4.89 -3.17 6.12
CA PHE A 326 -5.55 -1.88 6.14
C PHE A 326 -4.79 -0.92 5.23
N GLY A 327 -5.44 -0.56 4.12
CA GLY A 327 -4.91 0.29 3.07
C GLY A 327 -5.62 1.63 3.03
N ASN A 328 -4.88 2.74 3.16
CA ASN A 328 -5.40 4.08 2.85
C ASN A 328 -4.56 4.69 1.73
N TYR A 329 -5.03 4.49 0.50
CA TYR A 329 -4.32 4.90 -0.72
C TYR A 329 -4.89 6.17 -1.33
N SER A 330 -5.79 6.87 -0.64
CA SER A 330 -6.34 8.14 -1.12
C SER A 330 -5.21 9.11 -1.51
N ARG A 331 -5.41 9.86 -2.59
CA ARG A 331 -4.54 10.98 -2.99
C ARG A 331 -5.07 12.32 -2.48
N THR A 332 -6.20 12.33 -1.77
CA THR A 332 -6.80 13.54 -1.19
C THR A 332 -6.26 13.79 0.21
N SER A 333 -5.49 14.87 0.37
CA SER A 333 -4.89 15.30 1.65
C SER A 333 -5.87 15.28 2.84
N GLY A 334 -5.47 14.64 3.93
CA GLY A 334 -6.23 14.58 5.18
C GLY A 334 -7.32 13.50 5.22
N VAL A 335 -7.44 12.66 4.18
CA VAL A 335 -8.34 11.49 4.22
C VAL A 335 -7.77 10.44 5.15
N GLU A 336 -8.56 10.07 6.16
CA GLU A 336 -8.14 9.16 7.22
C GLU A 336 -8.98 7.89 7.23
N LEU A 337 -8.34 6.76 7.55
CA LEU A 337 -9.02 5.54 7.99
C LEU A 337 -8.95 5.45 9.51
N GLN A 338 -10.11 5.50 10.18
CA GLN A 338 -10.21 5.46 11.64
C GLN A 338 -10.75 4.10 12.08
N LEU A 339 -9.97 3.39 12.89
CA LEU A 339 -10.30 2.09 13.47
C LEU A 339 -10.48 2.26 14.98
N ASN A 340 -11.71 2.56 15.39
CA ASN A 340 -12.06 2.90 16.77
C ASN A 340 -12.52 1.69 17.59
N GLY A 341 -13.15 0.70 16.94
CA GLY A 341 -13.49 -0.58 17.58
C GLY A 341 -12.26 -1.46 17.82
N GLN A 342 -12.40 -2.44 18.71
CA GLN A 342 -11.33 -3.40 19.01
C GLN A 342 -10.98 -4.23 17.78
N LEU A 343 -9.69 -4.55 17.65
CA LEU A 343 -9.21 -5.55 16.69
C LEU A 343 -8.93 -6.83 17.46
N THR A 344 -9.56 -7.94 17.07
CA THR A 344 -9.26 -9.29 17.57
C THR A 344 -9.08 -10.27 16.41
N ALA A 345 -8.67 -11.51 16.68
CA ALA A 345 -8.58 -12.56 15.66
C ALA A 345 -9.24 -13.86 16.15
N THR A 346 -9.73 -14.68 15.22
CA THR A 346 -10.30 -16.00 15.55
C THR A 346 -9.22 -17.03 15.83
N GLU A 347 -8.04 -16.88 15.23
CA GLU A 347 -6.89 -17.76 15.40
C GLU A 347 -5.67 -17.00 15.93
N SER A 348 -4.89 -17.67 16.78
CA SER A 348 -3.60 -17.13 17.20
C SER A 348 -2.60 -17.19 16.05
N GLY A 349 -1.77 -16.16 15.90
CA GLY A 349 -0.74 -16.15 14.85
C GLY A 349 -1.09 -15.21 13.68
N THR A 350 -2.32 -14.73 13.62
CA THR A 350 -2.76 -13.72 12.65
C THR A 350 -1.92 -12.46 12.77
N ARG A 351 -1.62 -11.82 11.64
CA ARG A 351 -0.85 -10.58 11.57
C ARG A 351 -1.67 -9.44 10.97
N LEU A 352 -1.29 -8.22 11.35
CA LEU A 352 -1.85 -7.00 10.82
C LEU A 352 -0.85 -6.27 9.92
N PHE A 353 -1.33 -5.71 8.82
CA PHE A 353 -0.53 -4.98 7.86
C PHE A 353 -1.19 -3.62 7.60
N PHE A 354 -0.42 -2.55 7.65
CA PHE A 354 -0.91 -1.19 7.48
C PHE A 354 -0.10 -0.46 6.42
N GLY A 355 -0.76 -0.05 5.34
CA GLY A 355 -0.14 0.63 4.20
C GLY A 355 -0.90 1.89 3.82
N ASN A 356 -0.24 3.05 3.88
CA ASN A 356 -0.87 4.32 3.57
C ASN A 356 0.11 5.38 3.04
N PHE A 357 -0.41 6.40 2.37
CA PHE A 357 0.39 7.50 1.81
C PHE A 357 0.66 8.60 2.83
N GLU A 358 1.73 9.39 2.61
CA GLU A 358 2.28 10.37 3.58
C GLU A 358 1.22 11.21 4.30
N GLU A 359 0.25 11.74 3.56
CA GLU A 359 -0.76 12.67 4.09
C GLU A 359 -2.05 11.99 4.56
N GLN A 360 -2.18 10.67 4.38
CA GLN A 360 -3.42 9.92 4.60
C GLN A 360 -3.29 8.95 5.77
N PRO A 361 -3.47 9.40 7.02
CA PRO A 361 -3.21 8.57 8.17
C PRO A 361 -4.16 7.36 8.26
N ILE A 362 -3.67 6.33 8.95
CA ILE A 362 -4.52 5.31 9.57
C ILE A 362 -4.38 5.48 11.07
N THR A 363 -5.50 5.59 11.79
CA THR A 363 -5.51 5.70 13.25
C THR A 363 -6.22 4.51 13.85
N VAL A 364 -5.55 3.81 14.76
CA VAL A 364 -6.10 2.71 15.55
C VAL A 364 -6.28 3.20 16.98
N SER A 365 -7.54 3.47 17.34
CA SER A 365 -7.95 3.87 18.69
C SER A 365 -8.53 2.73 19.50
N GLY A 366 -8.94 1.63 18.84
CA GLY A 366 -9.33 0.41 19.52
C GLY A 366 -8.12 -0.42 19.95
N GLN A 367 -8.28 -1.22 21.00
CA GLN A 367 -7.25 -2.16 21.44
C GLN A 367 -7.01 -3.23 20.36
N ILE A 368 -5.74 -3.50 20.06
CA ILE A 368 -5.29 -4.66 19.31
C ILE A 368 -5.07 -5.83 20.28
N GLY A 369 -5.88 -6.88 20.10
CA GLY A 369 -5.99 -8.05 20.96
C GLY A 369 -4.76 -8.97 20.97
N SER A 370 -4.72 -9.87 21.96
CA SER A 370 -3.60 -10.80 22.21
C SER A 370 -3.45 -11.92 21.18
N GLU A 371 -4.45 -12.12 20.34
CA GLU A 371 -4.48 -13.17 19.31
C GLU A 371 -3.53 -12.86 18.15
N PHE A 372 -3.20 -11.58 17.95
CA PHE A 372 -2.26 -11.17 16.91
C PHE A 372 -0.80 -11.47 17.30
N ALA A 373 -0.03 -11.92 16.31
CA ALA A 373 1.40 -12.21 16.41
C ALA A 373 2.30 -11.06 15.92
N GLY A 374 1.73 -9.85 15.84
CA GLY A 374 2.45 -8.63 15.52
C GLY A 374 1.79 -7.83 14.42
N LEU A 375 2.41 -6.73 14.07
CA LEU A 375 1.95 -5.85 13.00
C LEU A 375 3.12 -5.36 12.14
N VAL A 376 2.80 -5.00 10.90
CA VAL A 376 3.73 -4.43 9.94
C VAL A 376 3.19 -3.10 9.44
N LYS A 377 3.96 -2.03 9.64
CA LYS A 377 3.77 -0.76 8.98
C LYS A 377 4.62 -0.70 7.72
N PHE A 378 3.99 -0.48 6.58
CA PHE A 378 4.64 -0.28 5.29
C PHE A 378 4.07 0.97 4.61
N GLN A 379 4.69 1.41 3.51
CA GLN A 379 4.45 2.72 2.89
C GLN A 379 4.76 3.93 3.75
N THR A 380 4.66 5.10 3.13
CA THR A 380 5.25 6.36 3.58
C THR A 380 4.41 7.12 4.59
N GLY A 381 3.13 6.77 4.69
CA GLY A 381 2.17 7.38 5.59
C GLY A 381 2.41 7.11 7.05
N THR A 382 1.56 7.71 7.87
CA THR A 382 1.56 7.54 9.32
C THR A 382 0.51 6.51 9.75
N LEU A 383 0.92 5.53 10.57
CA LEU A 383 -0.01 4.72 11.38
C LEU A 383 0.05 5.24 12.81
N ALA A 384 -1.07 5.68 13.37
CA ALA A 384 -1.15 6.09 14.77
C ALA A 384 -1.78 4.99 15.64
N LEU A 385 -1.12 4.62 16.73
CA LEU A 385 -1.64 3.70 17.75
C LEU A 385 -1.98 4.50 19.02
N ALA A 386 -3.28 4.62 19.31
CA ALA A 386 -3.81 5.46 20.38
C ALA A 386 -4.34 4.70 21.60
N ALA A 387 -4.28 3.37 21.58
CA ALA A 387 -4.66 2.51 22.69
C ALA A 387 -3.48 1.69 23.21
N ALA A 388 -3.57 1.29 24.47
CA ALA A 388 -2.76 0.21 25.01
C ALA A 388 -3.15 -1.11 24.31
N ASN A 389 -2.16 -1.83 23.81
CA ASN A 389 -2.35 -3.03 23.01
C ASN A 389 -1.82 -4.27 23.73
N SER A 390 -2.37 -5.44 23.41
CA SER A 390 -2.02 -6.71 24.05
C SER A 390 -1.49 -7.78 23.10
N TYR A 391 -1.34 -7.47 21.81
CA TYR A 391 -0.71 -8.39 20.86
C TYR A 391 0.72 -8.74 21.28
N SER A 392 1.15 -9.91 20.84
CA SER A 392 2.52 -10.39 21.01
C SER A 392 3.26 -10.39 19.68
N GLY A 393 4.57 -10.64 19.69
CA GLY A 393 5.39 -10.66 18.49
C GLY A 393 5.92 -9.30 18.06
N LEU A 394 6.35 -9.22 16.80
CA LEU A 394 7.13 -8.11 16.26
C LEU A 394 6.22 -6.95 15.81
N THR A 395 6.58 -5.74 16.24
CA THR A 395 6.13 -4.51 15.59
C THR A 395 7.18 -4.10 14.56
N GLU A 396 6.88 -4.24 13.26
CA GLU A 396 7.83 -3.98 12.18
C GLU A 396 7.47 -2.69 11.43
N VAL A 397 8.31 -1.66 11.52
CA VAL A 397 8.15 -0.41 10.78
C VAL A 397 9.12 -0.42 9.60
N ARG A 398 8.61 -0.79 8.43
CA ARG A 398 9.40 -0.93 7.20
C ARG A 398 9.62 0.38 6.45
N ASN A 399 8.63 1.27 6.52
CA ASN A 399 8.65 2.57 5.85
C ASN A 399 7.63 3.51 6.52
N GLY A 400 7.78 4.82 6.30
CA GLY A 400 6.92 5.84 6.88
C GLY A 400 7.04 5.92 8.39
N THR A 401 5.97 6.37 9.04
CA THR A 401 5.96 6.63 10.49
C THR A 401 4.97 5.73 11.21
N LEU A 402 5.41 5.08 12.28
CA LEU A 402 4.54 4.55 13.33
C LEU A 402 4.51 5.55 14.48
N ARG A 403 3.35 6.13 14.76
CA ARG A 403 3.13 7.13 15.82
C ARG A 403 2.48 6.50 17.04
N VAL A 404 3.14 6.57 18.18
CA VAL A 404 2.68 6.03 19.47
C VAL A 404 2.07 7.13 20.32
N LEU A 405 0.83 6.91 20.77
CA LEU A 405 0.03 7.90 21.54
C LEU A 405 -0.46 7.38 22.89
N ALA A 406 -0.06 6.16 23.27
CA ALA A 406 -0.36 5.57 24.56
C ALA A 406 0.79 4.68 25.05
N ASP A 407 0.93 4.55 26.37
CA ASP A 407 1.78 3.50 26.95
C ASP A 407 1.23 2.11 26.59
N SER A 408 2.12 1.13 26.44
CA SER A 408 1.79 -0.24 25.96
C SER A 408 1.20 -0.31 24.54
N ALA A 409 1.25 0.76 23.73
CA ALA A 409 0.73 0.72 22.36
C ALA A 409 1.48 -0.24 21.42
N LEU A 410 2.73 -0.61 21.74
CA LEU A 410 3.55 -1.53 20.92
C LEU A 410 3.38 -3.00 21.31
N GLY A 411 2.37 -3.33 22.13
CA GLY A 411 2.06 -4.69 22.55
C GLY A 411 2.79 -5.13 23.82
N VAL A 412 2.78 -6.44 24.08
CA VAL A 412 3.40 -7.01 25.29
C VAL A 412 4.90 -7.22 25.14
N VAL A 413 5.66 -6.99 26.21
CA VAL A 413 7.11 -7.23 26.25
C VAL A 413 7.44 -8.73 26.23
N GLY A 414 8.56 -9.12 25.60
CA GLY A 414 9.00 -10.50 25.55
C GLY A 414 10.29 -10.70 24.73
N GLY A 415 10.94 -11.86 24.84
CA GLY A 415 12.21 -12.11 24.14
C GLY A 415 12.13 -12.02 22.61
N SER A 416 10.95 -12.29 22.05
CA SER A 416 10.64 -12.16 20.62
C SER A 416 9.64 -11.03 20.32
N ASN A 417 9.29 -10.22 21.34
CA ASN A 417 8.40 -9.08 21.18
C ASN A 417 9.24 -7.83 21.31
N TYR A 418 9.43 -7.16 20.18
CA TYR A 418 10.21 -5.94 20.09
C TYR A 418 9.69 -5.12 18.92
N THR A 419 10.12 -3.87 18.87
CA THR A 419 9.81 -2.95 17.78
C THR A 419 11.06 -2.78 16.93
N SER A 420 10.95 -3.07 15.64
CA SER A 420 12.03 -2.91 14.67
C SER A 420 11.68 -1.79 13.70
N VAL A 421 12.56 -0.81 13.60
CA VAL A 421 12.44 0.33 12.69
C VAL A 421 13.54 0.21 11.64
N GLY A 422 13.12 -0.08 10.41
CA GLY A 422 14.03 -0.25 9.28
C GLY A 422 14.59 1.07 8.77
N ASN A 423 15.62 0.98 7.94
CA ASN A 423 16.27 2.15 7.35
C ASN A 423 15.27 2.97 6.50
N GLY A 424 15.10 4.25 6.85
CA GLY A 424 14.14 5.14 6.19
C GLY A 424 12.73 5.13 6.80
N ALA A 425 12.54 4.45 7.94
CA ALA A 425 11.30 4.48 8.71
C ALA A 425 11.49 5.20 10.06
N THR A 426 10.39 5.59 10.70
CA THR A 426 10.39 6.29 11.99
C THR A 426 9.40 5.67 12.97
N LEU A 427 9.83 5.50 14.22
CA LEU A 427 8.95 5.39 15.39
C LEU A 427 8.86 6.77 16.06
N ALA A 428 7.68 7.37 16.05
CA ALA A 428 7.42 8.68 16.65
C ALA A 428 6.61 8.54 17.93
N LEU A 429 6.98 9.28 18.97
CA LEU A 429 6.16 9.46 20.17
C LEU A 429 5.49 10.83 20.11
N GLY A 430 4.17 10.84 20.26
CA GLY A 430 3.37 12.06 20.26
C GLY A 430 2.61 12.25 21.56
N ASN A 431 2.06 13.45 21.75
CA ASN A 431 1.17 13.83 22.84
C ASN A 431 1.75 13.62 24.25
N GLY A 432 3.07 13.69 24.41
CA GLY A 432 3.76 13.61 25.70
C GLY A 432 3.65 12.25 26.37
N VAL A 433 3.65 11.17 25.59
CA VAL A 433 3.53 9.80 26.10
C VAL A 433 4.68 9.47 27.05
N ASP A 434 4.32 8.99 28.23
CA ASP A 434 5.23 8.32 29.16
C ASP A 434 5.21 6.81 28.89
N TYR A 435 6.09 6.33 27.99
CA TYR A 435 6.12 4.92 27.58
C TYR A 435 6.89 4.09 28.61
N SER A 436 6.24 3.84 29.76
CA SER A 436 6.79 3.15 30.93
C SER A 436 7.03 1.65 30.71
N THR A 437 6.40 1.09 29.67
CA THR A 437 6.59 -0.31 29.27
C THR A 437 8.01 -0.54 28.76
N GLN A 438 8.66 -1.62 29.24
CA GLN A 438 10.04 -1.98 28.86
C GLN A 438 10.15 -2.62 27.47
N GLU A 439 9.61 -1.95 26.47
CA GLU A 439 9.65 -2.39 25.08
C GLU A 439 11.07 -2.27 24.52
N CYS A 440 11.56 -3.35 23.93
CA CYS A 440 12.85 -3.32 23.23
C CYS A 440 12.66 -2.64 21.87
N ILE A 441 13.31 -1.50 21.67
CA ILE A 441 13.24 -0.75 20.42
C ILE A 441 14.55 -0.94 19.67
N ARG A 442 14.48 -1.33 18.40
CA ARG A 442 15.62 -1.48 17.51
C ARG A 442 15.49 -0.54 16.32
N ILE A 443 16.52 0.23 16.05
CA ILE A 443 16.50 1.25 15.00
C ILE A 443 17.73 1.16 14.10
N GLU A 444 17.55 1.58 12.86
CA GLU A 444 18.62 1.91 11.93
C GLU A 444 18.18 3.05 10.99
N GLY A 445 19.14 3.77 10.42
CA GLY A 445 18.89 4.84 9.46
C GLY A 445 18.55 6.19 10.10
N SER A 446 18.28 7.18 9.25
CA SER A 446 18.04 8.57 9.66
C SER A 446 16.59 8.88 10.03
N GLY A 447 15.66 7.96 9.81
CA GLY A 447 14.23 8.22 9.87
C GLY A 447 13.58 8.37 8.49
N ALA A 448 12.26 8.40 8.47
CA ALA A 448 11.46 8.69 7.29
C ALA A 448 11.68 10.11 6.77
N VAL A 449 11.36 10.34 5.50
CA VAL A 449 11.39 11.69 4.89
C VAL A 449 10.48 12.62 5.69
N GLY A 450 11.02 13.76 6.13
CA GLY A 450 10.32 14.74 6.97
C GLY A 450 10.50 14.55 8.48
N ALA A 451 10.91 13.35 8.92
CA ALA A 451 11.23 13.08 10.31
C ALA A 451 12.61 13.65 10.69
N THR A 452 12.82 13.83 11.99
CA THR A 452 14.11 14.19 12.58
C THR A 452 14.95 12.95 12.92
N GLY A 453 14.35 11.79 13.20
CA GLY A 453 15.08 10.55 13.49
C GLY A 453 14.32 9.27 13.17
N ALA A 454 15.01 8.12 13.25
CA ALA A 454 14.38 6.79 13.22
C ALA A 454 13.61 6.51 14.51
N LEU A 455 13.98 7.18 15.60
CA LEU A 455 13.17 7.33 16.81
C LEU A 455 13.05 8.83 17.09
N GLU A 456 11.87 9.35 17.36
CA GLU A 456 11.69 10.76 17.69
C GLU A 456 10.51 11.06 18.61
N VAL A 457 10.46 12.30 19.09
CA VAL A 457 9.19 12.97 19.44
C VAL A 457 8.76 13.85 18.27
N ASP A 458 7.48 13.83 17.91
CA ASP A 458 6.99 14.54 16.72
C ASP A 458 6.34 15.90 17.01
N ASP A 459 6.25 16.27 18.29
CA ASP A 459 5.66 17.52 18.74
C ASP A 459 6.54 18.25 19.76
N ALA A 460 6.00 19.31 20.37
CA ALA A 460 6.70 20.13 21.37
C ALA A 460 6.63 19.56 22.80
N THR A 461 6.07 18.36 22.97
CA THR A 461 5.86 17.76 24.29
C THR A 461 7.11 17.02 24.77
N SER A 462 7.05 16.48 25.99
CA SER A 462 8.07 15.61 26.54
C SER A 462 7.55 14.18 26.60
N SER A 463 8.24 13.26 25.93
CA SER A 463 7.93 11.83 25.94
C SER A 463 9.10 11.02 26.49
N THR A 464 8.81 9.83 27.01
CA THR A 464 9.80 8.92 27.59
C THR A 464 9.71 7.54 26.95
N ILE A 465 10.83 6.82 26.93
CA ILE A 465 10.86 5.37 26.70
C ILE A 465 11.65 4.68 27.82
N ALA A 466 11.04 3.68 28.45
CA ALA A 466 11.64 2.92 29.56
C ALA A 466 12.53 1.77 29.08
N GLY A 467 12.17 1.13 27.96
CA GLY A 467 12.85 -0.05 27.46
C GLY A 467 14.18 0.23 26.74
N PRO A 468 15.00 -0.81 26.51
CA PRO A 468 16.31 -0.67 25.89
C PRO A 468 16.20 -0.27 24.41
N LEU A 469 17.08 0.63 23.99
CA LEU A 469 17.28 1.02 22.60
C LEU A 469 18.49 0.27 22.01
N TRP A 470 18.32 -0.31 20.84
CA TRP A 470 19.36 -1.01 20.09
C TRP A 470 19.58 -0.35 18.72
N LEU A 471 20.85 -0.14 18.39
CA LEU A 471 21.29 0.29 17.07
C LEU A 471 21.62 -0.95 16.23
N ASP A 472 20.72 -1.31 15.30
CA ASP A 472 20.97 -2.40 14.35
C ASP A 472 21.87 -1.93 13.19
N GLY A 473 21.84 -0.62 12.91
CA GLY A 473 22.72 0.11 12.00
C GLY A 473 23.10 1.48 12.59
N ASN A 474 23.79 2.32 11.81
CA ASN A 474 23.92 3.73 12.19
C ASN A 474 22.52 4.35 12.26
N ALA A 475 22.18 5.06 13.33
CA ALA A 475 20.83 5.57 13.51
C ALA A 475 20.80 7.00 14.04
N THR A 476 19.66 7.68 13.81
CA THR A 476 19.39 9.02 14.32
C THR A 476 18.23 8.99 15.32
N VAL A 477 18.40 9.68 16.45
CA VAL A 477 17.34 9.96 17.42
C VAL A 477 17.02 11.44 17.41
N GLY A 478 15.74 11.75 17.19
CA GLY A 478 15.23 13.10 17.03
C GLY A 478 14.50 13.64 18.25
N SER A 479 14.54 14.96 18.40
CA SER A 479 13.76 15.72 19.39
C SER A 479 12.60 16.51 18.74
N GLY A 480 12.25 16.17 17.50
CA GLY A 480 11.22 16.84 16.72
C GLY A 480 11.64 18.21 16.20
N GLY A 481 10.98 18.67 15.13
CA GLY A 481 11.17 20.02 14.60
C GLY A 481 10.57 21.11 15.51
N LEU A 482 9.69 20.72 16.45
CA LEU A 482 8.89 21.61 17.28
C LEU A 482 9.48 21.88 18.67
N GLY A 483 10.68 21.35 18.97
CA GLY A 483 11.37 21.61 20.23
C GLY A 483 10.94 20.72 21.39
N GLY A 484 10.52 19.48 21.12
CA GLY A 484 10.12 18.50 22.13
C GLY A 484 11.29 17.96 22.95
N THR A 485 10.98 17.07 23.89
CA THR A 485 12.00 16.34 24.67
C THR A 485 11.75 14.85 24.60
N LEU A 486 12.72 14.08 24.11
CA LEU A 486 12.72 12.63 24.17
C LEU A 486 13.65 12.16 25.29
N SER A 487 13.12 11.48 26.30
CA SER A 487 13.91 10.88 27.38
C SER A 487 14.03 9.37 27.21
N ILE A 488 15.26 8.86 27.19
CA ILE A 488 15.56 7.45 27.05
C ILE A 488 16.10 6.93 28.39
N GLU A 489 15.26 6.21 29.12
CA GLU A 489 15.59 5.62 30.43
C GLU A 489 16.29 4.28 30.29
N GLY A 490 15.93 3.51 29.27
CA GLY A 490 16.59 2.26 28.95
C GLY A 490 18.03 2.44 28.47
N SER A 491 18.78 1.34 28.43
CA SER A 491 20.14 1.34 27.89
C SER A 491 20.15 1.61 26.39
N VAL A 492 21.19 2.28 25.90
CA VAL A 492 21.46 2.48 24.47
C VAL A 492 22.61 1.57 24.06
N ASN A 493 22.33 0.60 23.18
CA ASN A 493 23.23 -0.51 22.83
C ASN A 493 23.40 -0.61 21.31
N GLU A 494 24.33 -1.45 20.86
CA GLU A 494 24.52 -1.76 19.43
C GLU A 494 24.49 -3.26 19.15
N ALA A 495 23.95 -3.65 18.00
CA ALA A 495 23.87 -5.04 17.58
C ALA A 495 25.03 -5.43 16.63
N GLY A 496 25.33 -6.74 16.58
CA GLY A 496 26.21 -7.31 15.55
C GLY A 496 27.72 -7.09 15.73
N GLY A 497 28.17 -6.57 16.89
CA GLY A 497 29.60 -6.47 17.26
C GLY A 497 30.43 -5.49 16.42
N SER A 498 29.79 -4.69 15.56
CA SER A 498 30.41 -3.61 14.80
C SER A 498 29.98 -2.27 15.39
N ALA A 499 30.89 -1.30 15.43
CA ALA A 499 30.60 0.04 15.93
C ALA A 499 29.46 0.69 15.14
N ARG A 500 28.41 1.14 15.83
CA ARG A 500 27.25 1.85 15.24
C ARG A 500 27.20 3.28 15.74
N SER A 501 27.13 4.25 14.82
CA SER A 501 27.06 5.66 15.16
C SER A 501 25.64 6.05 15.56
N LEU A 502 25.53 6.88 16.60
CA LEU A 502 24.30 7.50 17.07
C LEU A 502 24.33 8.99 16.73
N ALA A 503 23.39 9.44 15.89
CA ALA A 503 23.17 10.86 15.64
C ALA A 503 22.00 11.40 16.46
N ILE A 504 22.11 12.66 16.89
CA ILE A 504 21.08 13.44 17.56
C ILE A 504 20.69 14.61 16.67
N SER A 505 19.39 14.86 16.57
CA SER A 505 18.81 15.87 15.68
C SER A 505 17.53 16.49 16.26
N GLY A 506 17.02 17.49 15.57
CA GLY A 506 15.82 18.24 15.92
C GLY A 506 16.15 19.57 16.61
N ASN A 507 15.11 20.26 17.06
CA ASN A 507 15.23 21.58 17.68
C ASN A 507 15.13 21.52 19.22
N GLY A 508 14.86 20.35 19.77
CA GLY A 508 14.59 20.12 21.18
C GLY A 508 15.73 19.42 21.91
N VAL A 509 15.36 18.55 22.87
CA VAL A 509 16.31 17.84 23.73
C VAL A 509 16.14 16.33 23.60
N VAL A 510 17.23 15.60 23.36
CA VAL A 510 17.30 14.15 23.61
C VAL A 510 18.04 13.94 24.93
N ARG A 511 17.40 13.28 25.89
CA ARG A 511 17.96 12.98 27.21
C ARG A 511 18.31 11.50 27.29
N LEU A 512 19.58 11.19 27.50
CA LEU A 512 20.02 9.83 27.83
C LEU A 512 20.14 9.70 29.35
N LEU A 513 19.35 8.79 29.91
CA LEU A 513 19.26 8.53 31.35
C LEU A 513 19.76 7.11 31.70
N GLY A 514 19.67 6.17 30.76
CA GLY A 514 20.19 4.81 30.88
C GLY A 514 21.67 4.67 30.48
N SER A 515 22.26 3.49 30.70
CA SER A 515 23.66 3.22 30.33
C SER A 515 23.84 3.26 28.81
N VAL A 516 24.93 3.87 28.32
CA VAL A 516 25.24 3.96 26.90
C VAL A 516 26.45 3.06 26.60
N THR A 517 26.26 2.06 25.74
CA THR A 517 27.26 1.01 25.45
C THR A 517 27.65 0.90 23.98
N HIS A 518 27.02 1.68 23.08
CA HIS A 518 27.43 1.73 21.68
C HIS A 518 28.88 2.22 21.53
N THR A 519 29.60 1.69 20.54
CA THR A 519 31.02 1.98 20.32
C THR A 519 31.29 2.77 19.04
N GLY A 520 30.25 3.20 18.33
CA GLY A 520 30.38 4.17 17.24
C GLY A 520 30.37 5.61 17.72
N PHE A 521 30.45 6.55 16.77
CA PHE A 521 30.46 7.98 17.09
C PHE A 521 29.11 8.45 17.62
N THR A 522 29.13 9.34 18.61
CA THR A 522 27.96 10.16 18.97
C THR A 522 28.06 11.50 18.26
N VAL A 523 27.09 11.81 17.39
CA VAL A 523 27.08 13.04 16.58
C VAL A 523 25.86 13.88 16.94
N ILE A 524 26.06 15.11 17.39
CA ILE A 524 24.99 16.06 17.68
C ILE A 524 24.89 17.01 16.49
N SER A 525 23.96 16.71 15.58
CA SER A 525 23.80 17.45 14.32
C SER A 525 23.00 18.74 14.51
N SER A 526 22.00 18.69 15.39
CA SER A 526 21.18 19.83 15.83
C SER A 526 20.54 19.53 17.19
N GLY A 527 19.96 20.55 17.82
CA GLY A 527 19.28 20.41 19.11
C GLY A 527 20.26 20.18 20.26
N THR A 528 19.75 19.63 21.37
CA THR A 528 20.55 19.36 22.57
C THR A 528 20.57 17.88 22.89
N LEU A 529 21.76 17.31 23.05
CA LEU A 529 21.94 16.03 23.74
C LEU A 529 22.23 16.30 25.20
N ALA A 530 21.34 15.87 26.09
CA ALA A 530 21.54 15.91 27.53
C ALA A 530 21.93 14.53 28.05
N VAL A 531 23.08 14.43 28.70
CA VAL A 531 23.55 13.19 29.34
C VAL A 531 23.42 13.36 30.85
N VAL A 532 22.55 12.58 31.48
CA VAL A 532 22.17 12.76 32.89
C VAL A 532 22.30 11.43 33.64
N GLY A 533 22.66 11.47 34.93
CA GLY A 533 22.75 10.26 35.75
C GLY A 533 24.01 9.43 35.50
N GLY A 534 23.88 8.09 35.52
CA GLY A 534 24.98 7.14 35.28
C GLY A 534 25.33 6.91 33.81
N SER A 535 24.68 7.63 32.89
CA SER A 535 24.97 7.60 31.46
C SER A 535 26.37 8.18 31.19
N ASP A 536 27.26 7.35 30.65
CA ASP A 536 28.55 7.76 30.16
C ASP A 536 28.71 7.46 28.66
N LEU A 537 29.16 8.44 27.88
CA LEU A 537 29.50 8.29 26.46
C LEU A 537 30.93 7.75 26.26
N SER A 538 31.62 7.30 27.32
CA SER A 538 33.00 6.79 27.25
C SER A 538 33.20 5.55 26.38
N SER A 539 32.12 4.81 26.09
CA SER A 539 32.10 3.74 25.10
C SER A 539 32.21 4.26 23.66
N SER A 540 31.80 5.51 23.40
CA SER A 540 31.97 6.17 22.12
C SER A 540 33.40 6.66 21.93
N PRO A 541 34.08 6.32 20.81
CA PRO A 541 35.43 6.77 20.54
C PRO A 541 35.51 8.29 20.27
N LEU A 542 34.38 8.95 19.98
CA LEU A 542 34.33 10.40 19.74
C LEU A 542 32.89 10.95 19.86
N VAL A 543 32.74 12.05 20.60
CA VAL A 543 31.54 12.89 20.61
C VAL A 543 31.78 14.12 19.73
N GLN A 544 30.98 14.28 18.68
CA GLN A 544 31.07 15.42 17.76
C GLN A 544 29.86 16.34 17.91
N VAL A 545 30.10 17.62 18.14
CA VAL A 545 29.08 18.66 18.07
C VAL A 545 29.22 19.36 16.72
N GLN A 546 28.18 19.33 15.90
CA GLN A 546 28.14 19.93 14.57
C GLN A 546 27.04 20.98 14.49
N GLY A 547 27.19 21.96 13.58
CA GLY A 547 26.14 22.95 13.28
C GLY A 547 25.63 23.69 14.53
N LEU A 548 24.33 23.56 14.79
CA LEU A 548 23.63 24.17 15.94
C LEU A 548 23.47 23.19 17.12
N GLY A 549 24.18 22.07 17.11
CA GLY A 549 24.14 21.08 18.19
C GLY A 549 24.69 21.62 19.52
N THR A 550 24.15 21.11 20.61
CA THR A 550 24.60 21.38 21.99
C THR A 550 24.74 20.07 22.77
N LEU A 551 25.84 19.92 23.51
CA LEU A 551 26.00 18.87 24.51
C LEU A 551 25.77 19.47 25.90
N ASP A 552 24.75 18.99 26.62
CA ASP A 552 24.53 19.31 28.02
C ASP A 552 24.98 18.15 28.91
N ALA A 553 26.12 18.34 29.59
CA ALA A 553 26.68 17.38 30.56
C ALA A 553 26.50 17.85 32.01
N SER A 554 25.69 18.88 32.27
CA SER A 554 25.53 19.49 33.60
C SER A 554 24.87 18.54 34.62
N GLY A 555 24.16 17.50 34.15
CA GLY A 555 23.47 16.51 34.96
C GLY A 555 24.29 15.28 35.38
N ARG A 556 25.60 15.23 35.07
CA ARG A 556 26.48 14.11 35.47
C ARG A 556 26.89 14.19 36.93
N THR A 557 26.76 13.07 37.64
CA THR A 557 27.34 12.87 38.98
C THR A 557 28.57 11.96 38.90
N GLY A 558 29.68 12.45 38.33
CA GLY A 558 30.95 11.71 38.24
C GLY A 558 31.70 11.99 36.93
N GLY A 559 33.01 12.25 37.00
CA GLY A 559 33.81 12.72 35.87
C GLY A 559 34.47 11.62 35.05
N SER A 560 34.26 11.68 33.74
CA SER A 560 35.28 11.96 32.70
C SER A 560 34.59 12.40 31.42
#